data_AF-A0AA42R827-F1
#
_entry.id   AF-A0AA42R827-F1
#
_cell.length_a   1.000
_cell.length_b   1.000
_cell.length_c   1.000
_cell.angle_alpha   90.00
_cell.angle_beta   90.00
_cell.angle_gamma   90.00
#
_symmetry.space_group_name_H-M   'P 1'
#
loop_
_entity.id
_entity.type
_entity.pdbx_description
1 polymer ?
#
loop_
_entity_poly.entity_id
_entity_poly.type
_entity_poly.pdbx_seq_one_letter_code
_entity_poly.pdbx_strand_id
1 'polypeptide(L)'
;MHLRSEQLADYIADRLEFITFLACCSALLALLTGMNGQQALAFTALNLPLGLALLLGMALLAPLPVHWRMPGIVLLLVSAALATLQMGGNWLNPLAIWSLYALLGLEILWQSRARVPLAAGPRSRVSRPRG
;
A
#
# COMPACT_ATOMS: atom_id res chain seq x y z
N MET A 1 15.03 15.22 19.58
CA MET A 1 13.65 15.52 19.10
C MET A 1 13.58 15.63 17.58
N HIS A 2 14.60 16.14 16.88
CA HIS A 2 14.66 16.22 15.40
C HIS A 2 14.54 14.88 14.66
N LEU A 3 15.19 13.83 15.16
CA LEU A 3 15.14 12.48 14.55
C LEU A 3 13.73 11.86 14.54
N ARG A 4 12.86 12.25 15.49
CA ARG A 4 11.48 11.73 15.56
C ARG A 4 10.53 12.47 14.62
N SER A 5 10.76 13.76 14.38
CA SER A 5 9.99 14.54 13.41
C SER A 5 10.33 14.15 11.97
N GLU A 6 11.60 13.88 11.66
CA GLU A 6 12.01 13.38 10.33
C GLU A 6 11.41 12.00 10.06
N GLN A 7 11.48 11.08 11.01
CA GLN A 7 10.84 9.76 10.89
C GLN A 7 9.32 9.85 10.71
N LEU A 8 8.66 10.81 11.38
CA LEU A 8 7.23 11.06 11.20
C LEU A 8 6.92 11.64 9.81
N ALA A 9 7.76 12.55 9.31
CA ALA A 9 7.60 13.13 7.98
C ALA A 9 7.78 12.08 6.89
N ASP A 10 8.83 11.26 6.98
CA ASP A 10 9.07 10.14 6.05
C ASP A 10 7.93 9.11 6.08
N TYR A 11 7.41 8.83 7.28
CA TYR A 11 6.25 7.94 7.43
C TYR A 11 4.99 8.49 6.78
N ILE A 12 4.72 9.79 6.95
CA ILE A 12 3.55 10.45 6.34
C ILE A 12 3.73 10.51 4.82
N ALA A 13 4.94 10.79 4.33
CA ALA A 13 5.25 10.79 2.91
C ALA A 13 5.01 9.41 2.26
N ASP A 14 5.50 8.32 2.87
CA ASP A 14 5.27 6.93 2.40
C ASP A 14 3.77 6.59 2.30
N ARG A 15 2.97 7.08 3.26
CA ARG A 15 1.51 6.87 3.29
C ARG A 15 0.79 7.71 2.25
N LEU A 16 1.22 8.95 2.04
CA LEU A 16 0.66 9.82 1.01
C LEU A 16 0.96 9.28 -0.38
N GLU A 17 2.19 8.81 -0.63
CA GLU A 17 2.59 8.19 -1.90
C GLU A 17 1.73 6.95 -2.22
N PHE A 18 1.43 6.12 -1.21
CA PHE A 18 0.54 4.98 -1.38
C PHE A 18 -0.89 5.39 -1.76
N ILE A 19 -1.45 6.41 -1.10
CA ILE A 19 -2.83 6.88 -1.37
C ILE A 19 -2.90 7.57 -2.73
N THR A 20 -1.90 8.37 -3.10
CA THR A 20 -1.86 9.05 -4.40
C THR A 20 -1.67 8.04 -5.53
N PHE A 21 -0.84 7.01 -5.36
CA PHE A 21 -0.71 5.89 -6.29
C PHE A 21 -2.05 5.18 -6.48
N LEU A 22 -2.71 4.80 -5.39
CA LEU A 22 -4.03 4.15 -5.43
C LEU A 22 -5.05 5.02 -6.18
N ALA A 23 -5.11 6.32 -5.88
CA ALA A 23 -6.04 7.22 -6.52
C ALA A 23 -5.76 7.39 -8.02
N CYS A 24 -4.49 7.53 -8.40
CA CYS A 24 -4.05 7.68 -9.78
C CYS A 24 -4.33 6.41 -10.60
N CYS A 25 -3.95 5.24 -10.08
CA CYS A 25 -4.23 3.96 -10.73
C CYS A 25 -5.73 3.69 -10.84
N SER A 26 -6.53 4.07 -9.83
CA SER A 26 -7.99 3.92 -9.89
C SER A 26 -8.58 4.75 -11.04
N ALA A 27 -8.19 6.02 -11.14
CA ALA A 27 -8.67 6.90 -12.20
C ALA A 27 -8.21 6.44 -13.60
N LEU A 28 -6.93 6.07 -13.74
CA LEU A 28 -6.39 5.58 -15.01
C LEU A 28 -7.06 4.28 -15.45
N LEU A 29 -7.22 3.31 -14.57
CA LEU A 29 -7.84 2.03 -14.90
C LEU A 29 -9.34 2.17 -15.19
N ALA A 30 -10.05 3.06 -14.50
CA ALA A 30 -11.44 3.35 -14.83
C ALA A 30 -11.57 3.94 -16.24
N LEU A 31 -10.72 4.90 -16.61
CA LEU A 31 -10.72 5.48 -17.96
C LEU A 31 -10.31 4.45 -19.02
N LEU A 32 -9.27 3.65 -18.76
CA LEU A 32 -8.79 2.61 -19.69
C LEU A 32 -9.81 1.48 -19.91
N THR A 33 -10.66 1.21 -18.92
CA THR A 33 -11.72 0.20 -19.02
C THR A 33 -13.04 0.73 -19.59
N GLY A 34 -13.04 1.98 -20.07
CA GLY A 34 -14.18 2.60 -20.76
C GLY A 34 -15.23 3.21 -19.84
N MET A 35 -14.93 3.45 -18.56
CA MET A 35 -15.86 4.05 -17.61
C MET A 35 -16.00 5.56 -17.86
N ASN A 36 -17.21 6.09 -17.69
CA ASN A 36 -17.46 7.53 -17.79
C ASN A 36 -16.70 8.31 -16.71
N GLY A 37 -16.37 9.58 -16.95
CA GLY A 37 -15.61 10.41 -16.00
C GLY A 37 -16.21 10.47 -14.58
N GLN A 38 -17.54 10.52 -14.47
CA GLN A 38 -18.23 10.45 -13.17
C GLN A 38 -18.06 9.08 -12.48
N GLN A 39 -18.06 7.99 -13.24
CA GLN A 39 -17.85 6.64 -12.70
C GLN A 39 -16.39 6.43 -12.28
N ALA A 40 -15.43 7.00 -13.02
CA ALA A 40 -14.02 6.98 -12.66
C ALA A 40 -13.75 7.72 -11.34
N LEU A 41 -14.41 8.88 -11.14
CA LEU A 41 -14.35 9.61 -9.88
C LEU A 41 -15.02 8.82 -8.74
N ALA A 42 -16.19 8.22 -8.99
CA ALA A 42 -16.87 7.39 -8.00
C ALA A 42 -16.03 6.15 -7.61
N PHE A 43 -15.36 5.51 -8.57
CA PHE A 43 -14.44 4.41 -8.31
C PHE A 43 -13.25 4.84 -7.45
N THR A 44 -12.64 5.97 -7.78
CA THR A 44 -11.52 6.54 -7.01
C THR A 44 -11.95 6.93 -5.59
N ALA A 45 -13.12 7.57 -5.46
CA ALA A 45 -13.70 7.95 -4.18
C ALA A 45 -14.06 6.74 -3.30
N LEU A 46 -14.46 5.63 -3.92
CA LEU A 46 -14.71 4.36 -3.23
C LEU A 46 -13.40 3.67 -2.80
N ASN A 47 -12.35 3.76 -3.61
CA ASN A 47 -11.06 3.16 -3.27
C ASN A 47 -10.27 3.95 -2.23
N LEU A 48 -10.51 5.26 -2.04
CA LEU A 48 -9.86 6.04 -0.97
C LEU A 48 -10.09 5.47 0.45
N PRO A 49 -11.33 5.28 0.92
CA PRO A 49 -11.59 4.71 2.24
C PRO A 49 -11.09 3.26 2.35
N LEU A 50 -11.11 2.51 1.24
CA LEU A 50 -10.48 1.19 1.16
C LEU A 50 -8.96 1.26 1.30
N GLY A 51 -8.31 2.23 0.67
CA GLY A 51 -6.87 2.50 0.84
C GLY A 51 -6.51 2.81 2.28
N LEU A 52 -7.32 3.62 2.96
CA LEU A 52 -7.17 3.89 4.40
C LEU A 52 -7.38 2.63 5.25
N ALA A 53 -8.41 1.84 4.94
CA ALA A 53 -8.65 0.56 5.62
C ALA A 53 -7.50 -0.44 5.39
N LEU A 54 -6.89 -0.44 4.19
CA LEU A 54 -5.74 -1.26 3.88
C LEU A 54 -4.50 -0.82 4.67
N LEU A 55 -4.25 0.50 4.75
CA LEU A 55 -3.17 1.06 5.56
C LEU A 55 -3.34 0.72 7.05
N LEU A 56 -4.58 0.79 7.56
CA LEU A 56 -4.91 0.37 8.91
C LEU A 56 -4.68 -1.13 9.10
N GLY A 57 -5.13 -1.96 8.15
CA GLY A 57 -4.90 -3.40 8.14
C GLY A 57 -3.41 -3.75 8.16
N MET A 58 -2.60 -3.08 7.33
CA MET A 58 -1.15 -3.24 7.34
C MET A 58 -0.52 -2.78 8.67
N ALA A 59 -1.04 -1.72 9.29
CA ALA A 59 -0.58 -1.29 10.62
C ALA A 59 -0.92 -2.32 11.71
N LEU A 60 -2.09 -2.97 11.65
CA LEU A 60 -2.48 -4.05 12.56
C LEU A 60 -1.67 -5.33 12.33
N LEU A 61 -1.23 -5.58 11.09
CA LEU A 61 -0.36 -6.71 10.73
C LEU A 61 1.14 -6.42 10.97
N ALA A 62 1.53 -5.17 11.23
CA ALA A 62 2.91 -4.79 11.51
C ALA A 62 3.57 -5.51 12.71
N PRO A 63 2.88 -5.76 13.85
CA PRO A 63 3.48 -6.49 14.98
C PRO A 63 3.58 -8.01 14.74
N LEU A 64 2.97 -8.55 13.67
CA LEU A 64 3.03 -9.98 13.38
C LEU A 64 4.35 -10.38 12.71
N PRO A 65 4.84 -11.61 12.97
CA PRO A 65 6.07 -12.10 12.36
C PRO A 65 5.92 -12.26 10.84
N VAL A 66 7.03 -12.08 10.11
CA VAL A 66 7.09 -11.99 8.64
C VAL A 66 6.35 -13.12 7.91
N HIS A 67 6.38 -14.34 8.45
CA HIS A 67 5.71 -15.50 7.85
C HIS A 67 4.18 -15.41 7.87
N TRP A 68 3.58 -14.69 8.83
CA TRP A 68 2.14 -14.41 8.86
C TRP A 68 1.77 -13.10 8.16
N ARG A 69 2.71 -12.15 8.05
CA ARG A 69 2.45 -10.84 7.46
C ARG A 69 2.16 -10.91 5.97
N MET A 70 2.92 -11.72 5.21
CA MET A 70 2.73 -11.90 3.77
C MET A 70 1.36 -12.50 3.41
N PRO A 71 0.96 -13.66 3.96
CA PRO A 71 -0.38 -14.20 3.68
C PRO A 71 -1.48 -13.27 4.19
N GLY A 72 -1.27 -12.57 5.32
CA GLY A 72 -2.22 -11.59 5.84
C GLY A 72 -2.44 -10.41 4.89
N ILE A 73 -1.39 -9.84 4.29
CA ILE A 73 -1.49 -8.76 3.29
C ILE A 73 -2.23 -9.25 2.04
N VAL A 74 -1.94 -10.47 1.58
CA VAL A 74 -2.63 -11.05 0.41
C VAL A 74 -4.12 -11.23 0.70
N LEU A 75 -4.48 -11.78 1.87
CA LEU A 75 -5.87 -11.92 2.28
C LEU A 75 -6.58 -10.56 2.39
N LEU A 76 -5.88 -9.55 2.87
CA LEU A 76 -6.38 -8.18 3.01
C LEU A 76 -6.61 -7.50 1.64
N LEU A 77 -5.70 -7.70 0.68
CA LEU A 77 -5.85 -7.23 -0.70
C LEU A 77 -7.02 -7.93 -1.41
N VAL A 78 -7.13 -9.26 -1.26
CA VAL A 78 -8.20 -10.05 -1.88
C VAL A 78 -9.55 -9.69 -1.26
N SER A 79 -9.64 -9.54 0.06
CA SER A 79 -10.89 -9.14 0.72
C SER A 79 -11.31 -7.74 0.32
N ALA A 80 -10.37 -6.81 0.18
CA ALA A 80 -10.63 -5.47 -0.32
C ALA A 80 -11.10 -5.48 -1.78
N ALA A 81 -10.48 -6.28 -2.66
CA ALA A 81 -10.92 -6.45 -4.05
C ALA A 81 -12.35 -7.01 -4.12
N LEU A 82 -12.68 -8.00 -3.30
CA LEU A 82 -14.01 -8.58 -3.20
C LEU A 82 -15.03 -7.57 -2.65
N ALA A 83 -14.67 -6.79 -1.63
CA ALA A 83 -15.53 -5.72 -1.09
C ALA A 83 -15.81 -4.64 -2.15
N THR A 84 -14.79 -4.22 -2.91
CA THR A 84 -14.95 -3.28 -4.02
C THR A 84 -15.84 -3.85 -5.12
N LEU A 85 -15.74 -5.14 -5.45
CA LEU A 85 -16.64 -5.79 -6.41
C LEU A 85 -18.10 -5.81 -5.92
N GLN A 86 -18.32 -6.11 -4.63
CA GLN A 86 -19.67 -6.13 -4.06
C GLN A 86 -20.30 -4.74 -4.01
N MET A 87 -19.52 -3.71 -3.67
CA MET A 87 -20.00 -2.31 -3.68
C MET A 87 -20.14 -1.74 -5.09
N GLY A 88 -19.27 -2.18 -6.01
CA GLY A 88 -19.21 -1.71 -7.38
C GLY A 88 -20.22 -2.34 -8.34
N GLY A 89 -20.83 -3.47 -7.97
CA GLY A 89 -21.91 -4.09 -8.73
C GLY A 89 -21.61 -4.22 -10.23
N ASN A 90 -22.59 -3.91 -11.08
CA ASN A 90 -22.50 -4.05 -12.55
C ASN A 90 -21.90 -2.84 -13.29
N TRP A 91 -21.70 -1.71 -12.63
CA TRP A 91 -21.21 -0.49 -13.28
C TRP A 91 -19.69 -0.38 -13.23
N LEU A 92 -19.04 -1.20 -12.41
CA LEU A 92 -17.60 -1.29 -12.28
C LEU A 92 -17.03 -2.47 -13.06
N ASN A 93 -16.00 -2.20 -13.86
CA ASN A 93 -15.39 -3.23 -14.67
C ASN A 93 -14.52 -4.15 -13.77
N PRO A 94 -14.80 -5.46 -13.68
CA PRO A 94 -14.08 -6.36 -12.79
C PRO A 94 -12.57 -6.41 -13.12
N LEU A 95 -12.20 -6.25 -14.39
CA LEU A 95 -10.80 -6.18 -14.81
C LEU A 95 -10.08 -4.96 -14.23
N ALA A 96 -10.76 -3.81 -14.10
CA ALA A 96 -10.19 -2.61 -13.48
C ALA A 96 -9.87 -2.85 -12.00
N ILE A 97 -10.74 -3.58 -11.30
CA ILE A 97 -10.57 -3.90 -9.89
C ILE A 97 -9.39 -4.86 -9.71
N TRP A 98 -9.40 -5.99 -10.41
CA TRP A 98 -8.31 -6.97 -10.30
C TRP A 98 -6.95 -6.39 -10.67
N SER A 99 -6.88 -5.58 -11.73
CA SER A 99 -5.64 -4.91 -12.14
C SER A 99 -5.17 -3.88 -11.11
N LEU A 100 -6.09 -3.09 -10.53
CA LEU A 100 -5.77 -2.13 -9.48
C LEU A 100 -5.15 -2.81 -8.25
N TYR A 101 -5.81 -3.85 -7.73
CA TYR A 101 -5.32 -4.56 -6.55
C TYR A 101 -4.05 -5.37 -6.83
N ALA A 102 -3.84 -5.83 -8.07
CA ALA A 102 -2.58 -6.42 -8.49
C ALA A 102 -1.43 -5.39 -8.51
N LEU A 103 -1.65 -4.20 -9.08
CA LEU A 103 -0.69 -3.10 -9.05
C LEU A 103 -0.38 -2.66 -7.61
N LEU A 104 -1.40 -2.62 -6.76
CA LEU A 104 -1.23 -2.28 -5.34
C LEU A 104 -0.41 -3.34 -4.60
N GLY A 105 -0.62 -4.62 -4.89
CA GLY A 105 0.21 -5.71 -4.37
C GLY A 105 1.67 -5.59 -4.83
N LEU A 106 1.89 -5.21 -6.09
CA LEU A 106 3.23 -4.97 -6.64
C LEU A 106 3.92 -3.78 -5.96
N GLU A 107 3.19 -2.70 -5.72
CA GLU A 107 3.68 -1.51 -5.00
C GLU A 107 4.11 -1.88 -3.57
N ILE A 108 3.30 -2.68 -2.85
CA ILE A 108 3.65 -3.16 -1.51
C ILE A 108 4.92 -4.02 -1.54
N LEU A 109 5.05 -4.90 -2.55
CA LEU A 109 6.27 -5.70 -2.75
C LEU A 109 7.48 -4.81 -3.05
N TRP A 110 7.31 -3.77 -3.87
CA TRP A 110 8.36 -2.82 -4.22
C TRP A 110 8.83 -2.02 -3.00
N GLN A 111 7.90 -1.46 -2.23
CA GLN A 111 8.21 -0.78 -0.97
C GLN A 111 8.88 -1.70 0.05
N SER A 112 8.51 -2.99 0.09
CA SER A 112 9.16 -3.95 0.99
C SER A 112 10.64 -4.15 0.67
N ARG A 113 11.03 -4.07 -0.62
CA ARG A 113 12.44 -4.13 -1.05
C ARG A 113 13.21 -2.88 -0.67
N ALA A 114 12.61 -1.70 -0.85
CA ALA A 114 13.22 -0.42 -0.49
C ALA A 114 13.46 -0.26 1.02
N ARG A 115 12.74 -0.99 1.88
CA ARG A 115 12.95 -0.99 3.35
C ARG A 115 14.15 -1.84 3.80
N VAL A 116 14.71 -2.70 2.95
CA VAL A 116 15.83 -3.62 3.29
C VAL A 116 17.22 -2.96 3.42
N PRO A 117 17.59 -1.82 2.77
CA PRO A 117 18.95 -1.29 2.87
C PRO A 117 19.29 -0.62 4.21
N LEU A 118 18.31 -0.17 5.00
CA LEU A 118 18.57 0.60 6.23
C LEU A 118 18.86 -0.27 7.47
N ALA A 119 18.66 -1.59 7.39
CA ALA A 119 19.00 -2.52 8.47
C ALA A 119 20.43 -3.08 8.37
N ALA A 120 21.15 -2.79 7.29
CA ALA A 120 22.47 -3.34 7.00
C ALA A 120 23.54 -2.26 6.80
N GLY A 121 23.97 -1.63 7.90
CA GLY A 121 25.29 -0.96 7.96
C GLY A 121 25.44 0.09 9.07
N PRO A 122 26.53 0.07 9.88
CA PRO A 122 27.37 -1.04 10.28
C PRO A 122 27.36 -1.24 11.82
N ARG A 123 27.13 -2.49 12.26
CA ARG A 123 27.70 -2.96 13.53
C ARG A 123 29.22 -3.09 13.33
N SER A 124 29.98 -2.02 13.53
CA SER A 124 31.41 -2.16 13.83
C SER A 124 31.56 -2.62 15.28
N ARG A 125 31.81 -3.92 15.42
CA ARG A 125 32.33 -4.53 16.64
C ARG A 125 33.62 -3.82 17.06
N VAL A 126 33.67 -3.47 18.35
CA VAL A 126 34.78 -3.74 19.28
C VAL A 126 36.19 -3.87 18.67
N SER A 127 37.06 -2.93 19.04
CA SER A 127 38.41 -3.25 19.51
C SER A 127 38.82 -2.27 20.61
N ARG A 128 38.98 -2.82 21.82
CA ARG A 128 39.51 -2.21 23.05
C ARG A 128 41.00 -1.76 22.86
N PRO A 129 41.58 -1.02 23.82
CA PRO A 129 42.75 -0.14 23.66
C PRO A 129 44.09 -0.89 23.69
N ARG A 130 45.13 -0.22 23.18
CA ARG A 130 46.54 -0.31 23.63
C ARG A 130 47.40 0.67 22.83
N GLY A 131 48.21 1.45 23.53
CA GLY A 131 49.14 2.46 23.01
C GLY A 131 49.36 3.52 24.06
#